data_AF-A0A4Y6RHL1-F1
#
_entry.id   AF-A0A4Y6RHL1-F1
#
_cell.length_a   1.000
_cell.length_b   1.000
_cell.length_c   1.000
_cell.angle_alpha   90.00
_cell.angle_beta   90.00
_cell.angle_gamma   90.00
#
_symmetry.space_group_name_H-M   'P 1'
#
loop_
_entity.id
_entity.type
_entity.pdbx_description
1 polymer ?
#
loop_
_entity_poly.entity_id
_entity_poly.type
_entity_poly.pdbx_seq_one_letter_code
_entity_poly.pdbx_strand_id
1 'polypeptide(L)'
;MPSRAVSLACRPSCGACCTAPSITSPIPGMPDGKPAGVRCIQLADDNRCKIFGQPQRPAFCGGLQPSEDMCGSSREHAVRWLAELERLTAP
;
A
#
# COMPACT_ATOMS: atom_id res chain seq x y z
N MET A 1 -18.28 -7.65 23.04
CA MET A 1 -18.57 -6.44 22.25
C MET A 1 -17.92 -6.63 20.89
N PRO A 2 -18.66 -6.67 19.77
CA PRO A 2 -18.06 -7.02 18.49
C PRO A 2 -17.17 -5.86 18.05
N SER A 3 -15.87 -6.13 17.92
CA SER A 3 -14.89 -5.26 17.29
C SER A 3 -15.35 -4.98 15.86
N ARG A 4 -16.05 -3.85 15.67
CA ARG A 4 -16.22 -3.25 14.35
C ARG A 4 -14.84 -2.83 13.89
N ALA A 5 -14.16 -3.71 13.16
CA ALA A 5 -13.18 -3.27 12.18
C ALA A 5 -13.96 -2.31 11.28
N VAL A 6 -13.79 -1.00 11.51
CA VAL A 6 -14.25 0.01 10.55
C VAL A 6 -13.51 -0.34 9.28
N SER A 7 -14.24 -0.84 8.28
CA SER A 7 -13.73 -1.02 6.94
C SER A 7 -13.41 0.37 6.40
N LEU A 8 -12.25 0.92 6.76
CA LEU A 8 -11.75 2.14 6.17
C LEU A 8 -11.69 1.86 4.66
N ALA A 9 -12.41 2.63 3.85
CA ALA A 9 -12.23 2.51 2.42
C ALA A 9 -10.85 3.07 2.09
N CYS A 10 -10.02 2.31 1.36
CA CYS A 10 -8.72 2.80 0.91
C CYS A 10 -8.96 4.07 0.08
N ARG A 11 -8.36 5.21 0.47
CA ARG A 11 -8.60 6.48 -0.22
C ARG A 11 -8.16 6.36 -1.69
N PRO A 12 -9.05 6.67 -2.66
CA PRO A 12 -8.62 6.82 -4.04
C PRO A 12 -7.55 7.92 -4.10
N SER A 13 -6.62 7.81 -5.05
CA SER A 13 -5.46 8.70 -5.24
C SER A 13 -4.47 8.83 -4.06
N CYS A 14 -4.50 7.93 -3.07
CA CYS A 14 -3.51 7.93 -2.00
C CYS A 14 -2.13 7.41 -2.47
N GLY A 15 -2.06 6.27 -3.15
CA GLY A 15 -0.80 5.72 -3.68
C GLY A 15 0.28 5.39 -2.64
N ALA A 16 0.02 5.56 -1.34
CA ALA A 16 1.02 5.38 -0.27
C ALA A 16 1.53 3.94 -0.21
N CYS A 17 0.63 2.96 -0.23
CA CYS A 17 0.97 1.53 -0.29
C CYS A 17 1.75 1.13 -1.56
N CYS A 18 1.68 1.91 -2.62
CA CYS A 18 2.40 1.66 -3.87
C CYS A 18 3.80 2.30 -3.89
N THR A 19 4.15 3.15 -2.93
CA THR A 19 5.43 3.87 -2.89
C THR A 19 6.25 3.52 -1.65
N ALA A 20 5.61 3.45 -0.48
CA ALA A 20 6.31 3.30 0.80
C ALA A 20 6.81 1.87 1.11
N PRO A 21 5.95 0.84 1.26
CA PRO A 21 6.40 -0.47 1.75
C PRO A 21 7.21 -1.23 0.70
N SER A 22 8.06 -2.16 1.14
CA SER A 22 8.57 -3.17 0.24
C SER A 22 7.50 -4.21 -0.05
N ILE A 23 7.53 -4.76 -1.26
CA ILE A 23 6.61 -5.80 -1.72
C ILE A 23 7.50 -6.90 -2.27
N THR A 24 7.62 -8.01 -1.56
CA THR A 24 8.38 -9.18 -2.04
C THR A 24 7.57 -10.04 -3.01
N SER A 25 6.27 -9.79 -3.12
CA SER A 25 5.40 -10.47 -4.08
C SER A 25 5.59 -9.92 -5.49
N PRO A 26 5.53 -10.78 -6.53
CA PRO A 26 5.65 -10.34 -7.91
C PRO A 26 4.51 -9.39 -8.29
N ILE A 27 4.87 -8.32 -8.99
CA ILE A 27 3.95 -7.33 -9.52
C ILE A 27 4.00 -7.44 -11.06
N PRO A 28 2.89 -7.27 -11.79
CA PRO A 28 2.95 -7.19 -13.25
C PRO A 28 3.91 -6.08 -13.70
N GLY A 29 5.04 -6.46 -14.32
CA GLY A 29 6.13 -5.55 -14.71
C GLY A 29 7.26 -5.39 -13.68
N MET A 30 7.17 -6.01 -12.50
CA MET A 30 8.26 -6.11 -11.50
C MET A 30 8.27 -7.53 -10.88
N PRO A 31 8.95 -8.51 -11.51
CA PRO A 31 8.91 -9.91 -11.08
C PRO A 31 9.54 -10.14 -9.70
N ASP A 32 10.59 -9.39 -9.35
CA ASP A 32 11.24 -9.46 -8.04
C ASP A 32 10.50 -8.66 -6.95
N GLY A 33 9.33 -8.11 -7.28
CA GLY A 33 8.58 -7.23 -6.42
C GLY A 33 9.09 -5.79 -6.45
N LYS A 34 8.83 -5.04 -5.38
CA LYS A 34 9.11 -3.60 -5.27
C LYS A 34 9.92 -3.31 -4.00
N PRO A 35 11.06 -2.62 -4.09
CA PRO A 35 11.76 -2.16 -2.89
C PRO A 35 10.96 -1.11 -2.10
N ALA A 36 11.27 -0.96 -0.82
CA ALA A 36 10.75 0.14 0.00
C ALA A 36 11.15 1.50 -0.61
N GLY A 37 10.24 2.48 -0.55
CA GLY A 37 10.46 3.82 -1.13
C GLY A 37 10.44 3.90 -2.66
N VAL A 38 10.46 2.78 -3.38
CA VAL A 38 10.39 2.76 -4.85
C VAL A 38 8.94 2.88 -5.32
N ARG A 39 8.72 3.66 -6.38
CA ARG A 39 7.40 3.81 -7.00
C ARG A 39 7.03 2.56 -7.80
N CYS A 40 5.88 1.96 -7.49
CA CYS A 40 5.35 0.81 -8.23
C CYS A 40 5.04 1.17 -9.69
N ILE A 41 5.36 0.28 -10.63
CA ILE A 41 5.05 0.45 -12.06
C ILE A 41 3.53 0.56 -12.34
N GLN A 42 2.71 0.02 -11.44
CA GLN A 42 1.25 0.05 -11.54
C GLN A 42 0.63 1.32 -10.93
N LEU A 43 1.43 2.26 -10.40
CA LEU A 43 0.94 3.53 -9.89
C LEU A 43 0.81 4.55 -11.01
N ALA A 44 -0.43 4.88 -11.39
CA ALA A 44 -0.72 5.91 -12.37
C ALA A 44 -0.38 7.33 -11.84
N ASP A 45 -0.32 8.31 -12.73
CA ASP A 45 0.07 9.69 -12.41
C ASP A 45 -0.91 10.37 -11.44
N ASP A 46 -2.17 9.95 -11.47
CA ASP A 46 -3.23 10.33 -10.52
C ASP A 46 -3.10 9.66 -9.13
N ASN A 47 -2.01 8.92 -8.89
CA ASN A 47 -1.73 8.15 -7.68
C ASN A 47 -2.76 7.06 -7.38
N ARG A 48 -3.45 6.56 -8.41
CA ARG A 48 -4.29 5.37 -8.32
C ARG A 48 -3.53 4.14 -8.80
N CYS A 49 -3.79 3.02 -8.14
CA CYS A 49 -3.27 1.73 -8.59
C CYS A 49 -4.08 1.26 -9.81
N LYS A 50 -3.42 1.03 -10.94
CA LYS A 50 -4.04 0.59 -12.20
C LYS A 50 -4.75 -0.76 -12.04
N ILE A 51 -4.21 -1.64 -11.20
CA ILE A 51 -4.72 -2.98 -10.91
C ILE A 51 -5.52 -3.07 -9.60
N PHE A 52 -6.02 -1.93 -9.08
CA PHE A 52 -6.82 -1.95 -7.85
C PHE A 52 -8.09 -2.80 -8.02
N GLY A 53 -8.21 -3.88 -7.24
CA GLY A 53 -9.36 -4.79 -7.29
C GLY A 53 -9.31 -5.82 -8.43
N GLN A 54 -8.22 -5.83 -9.21
CA GLN A 54 -8.03 -6.82 -10.27
C GLN A 54 -7.32 -8.08 -9.75
N PRO A 55 -7.52 -9.26 -10.37
CA PRO A 55 -6.87 -10.51 -9.96
C PRO A 55 -5.34 -10.48 -10.13
N GLN A 56 -4.82 -9.59 -10.96
CA GLN A 56 -3.38 -9.36 -11.14
C GLN A 56 -2.76 -8.60 -9.95
N ARG A 57 -3.56 -8.07 -9.03
CA ARG A 57 -3.07 -7.39 -7.83
C ARG A 57 -2.40 -8.40 -6.90
N PRO A 58 -1.16 -8.15 -6.43
CA PRO A 58 -0.50 -9.05 -5.50
C PRO A 58 -1.32 -9.24 -4.22
N ALA A 59 -1.26 -10.44 -3.65
CA ALA A 59 -1.95 -10.79 -2.41
C ALA A 59 -1.55 -9.84 -1.26
N PHE A 60 -0.28 -9.42 -1.19
CA PHE A 60 0.18 -8.40 -0.24
C PHE A 60 -0.64 -7.10 -0.34
N CYS A 61 -0.77 -6.55 -1.54
CA CYS A 61 -1.50 -5.32 -1.77
C CYS A 61 -3.00 -5.49 -1.48
N GLY A 62 -3.59 -6.66 -1.74
CA GLY A 62 -5.00 -6.96 -1.45
C GLY A 62 -5.27 -7.24 0.03
N GLY A 63 -4.29 -7.83 0.72
CA GLY A 63 -4.33 -8.13 2.15
C GLY A 63 -4.06 -6.90 3.04
N LEU A 64 -3.35 -5.90 2.53
CA LEU A 64 -3.12 -4.64 3.25
C LEU A 64 -4.44 -3.89 3.45
N GLN A 65 -5.00 -4.02 4.65
CA GLN A 65 -6.20 -3.29 5.05
C GLN A 65 -5.84 -1.89 5.53
N PRO A 66 -6.50 -0.84 5.02
CA PRO A 66 -6.31 0.51 5.52
C PRO A 66 -6.81 0.61 6.97
N SER A 67 -6.01 1.21 7.85
CA SER A 67 -6.37 1.55 9.23
C SER A 67 -6.27 3.05 9.48
N GLU A 68 -6.90 3.55 10.54
CA GLU A 68 -6.80 4.97 10.93
C GLU A 68 -5.36 5.38 11.23
N ASP A 69 -4.60 4.53 11.93
CA ASP A 69 -3.18 4.78 12.24
C ASP A 69 -2.34 4.90 10.96
N MET A 70 -2.58 3.99 10.00
CA MET A 70 -1.88 3.97 8.72
C MET A 70 -2.30 5.14 7.85
N CYS A 71 -3.58 5.39 7.66
CA CYS A 71 -4.04 6.40 6.70
C CYS A 71 -3.90 7.82 7.25
N GLY A 72 -4.08 8.01 8.56
CA GLY A 72 -4.07 9.32 9.22
C GLY A 72 -4.97 10.35 8.53
N SER A 73 -4.51 11.60 8.52
CA SER A 73 -5.22 12.73 7.89
C SER A 73 -4.75 13.05 6.47
N SER A 74 -3.61 12.52 6.02
CA SER A 74 -3.05 12.81 4.70
C SER A 74 -2.27 11.64 4.09
N ARG A 75 -2.05 11.70 2.77
CA ARG A 75 -1.19 10.73 2.08
C ARG A 75 0.22 10.71 2.67
N GLU A 76 0.78 11.87 2.98
CA GLU A 76 2.13 12.02 3.51
C GLU A 76 2.26 11.37 4.89
N HIS A 77 1.19 11.40 5.69
CA HIS A 77 1.10 10.60 6.90
C HIS A 77 1.19 9.12 6.55
N ALA A 78 0.37 8.63 5.62
CA ALA A 78 0.35 7.22 5.26
C ALA A 78 1.67 6.70 4.68
N VAL A 79 2.34 7.49 3.85
CA VAL A 79 3.67 7.18 3.32
C VAL A 79 4.68 7.07 4.46
N ARG A 80 4.71 8.05 5.38
CA ARG A 80 5.64 8.04 6.52
C ARG A 80 5.37 6.88 7.47
N TRP A 81 4.10 6.61 7.77
CA TRP A 81 3.70 5.51 8.65
C TRP A 81 4.12 4.16 8.06
N LEU A 82 3.86 3.92 6.77
CA LEU A 82 4.26 2.69 6.09
C LEU A 82 5.79 2.56 5.98
N ALA A 83 6.51 3.66 5.72
CA ALA A 83 7.97 3.65 5.67
C ALA A 83 8.59 3.37 7.05
N GLU A 84 8.00 3.92 8.12
CA GLU A 84 8.45 3.65 9.48
C GLU A 84 8.14 2.20 9.87
N LEU A 85 6.94 1.69 9.54
CA LEU A 85 6.60 0.30 9.78
C LEU A 85 7.60 -0.63 9.09
N GLU A 86 7.90 -0.37 7.81
CA GLU A 86 8.91 -1.12 7.06
C GLU A 86 10.27 -1.11 7.77
N ARG A 87 10.72 0.05 8.27
CA ARG A 87 11.98 0.18 9.01
C ARG A 87 11.96 -0.60 10.34
N LEU A 88 10.82 -0.64 11.01
CA LEU A 88 10.64 -1.34 12.28
C LEU A 88 10.49 -2.86 12.12
N THR A 89 9.97 -3.31 10.97
CA THR A 89 9.77 -4.73 10.66
C THR A 89 10.82 -5.30 9.71
N ALA A 90 11.77 -4.49 9.26
CA ALA A 90 12.91 -4.93 8.49
C ALA A 90 13.76 -5.87 9.37
N PRO A 91 14.04 -7.10 8.90
CA PRO A 91 14.85 -8.07 9.63
C PRO A 91 16.33 -7.68 9.73
#